data_AF-A0AA88YNP1-F1
#
_entry.id   AF-A0AA88YNP1-F1
#
_cell.length_a   1.000
_cell.length_b   1.000
_cell.length_c   1.000
_cell.angle_alpha   90.00
_cell.angle_beta   90.00
_cell.angle_gamma   90.00
#
_symmetry.space_group_name_H-M   'P 1'
#
loop_
_entity.id
_entity.type
_entity.pdbx_description
1 polymer ?
#
loop_
_entity_poly.entity_id
_entity_poly.type
_entity_poly.pdbx_seq_one_letter_code
_entity_poly.pdbx_strand_id
1 'polypeptide(L)'
;MLQAGGGNPGQTGQQPPVVLSQVDREKIYLWIIELTSPETRENALQELSKKREVVPDLAPMLWHSFGTVAALLQEIVNIYPAINPPHLTAHQSNRVCNALALLQCVASHPETRSAFLQAHIPLFLYPFLHTVSKTRPFEYLRLTSLGVIGALVKTDEQEVINFLLTTEIIPLCLRIMESGSELSKTGKMVLHLSKEPSGRLLKHVVRCYLRLSDNPRAREALRQCLPDQLKDNTFSNCLKDDNSTKRWLLQLQQNLEAPTGVPDPRSMPLHQQ
;
A
#
# COMPACT_ATOMS: atom_id res chain seq x y z
N MET A 1 4.04 59.02 -31.73
CA MET A 1 4.61 59.00 -30.38
C MET A 1 3.53 58.47 -29.44
N LEU A 2 3.37 57.15 -29.26
CA LEU A 2 4.04 56.26 -28.29
C LEU A 2 3.91 56.66 -26.81
N GLN A 3 3.02 55.96 -26.08
CA GLN A 3 3.16 55.44 -24.70
C GLN A 3 1.93 54.54 -24.42
N ALA A 4 2.04 53.21 -24.28
CA ALA A 4 2.64 52.38 -23.21
C ALA A 4 1.61 52.00 -22.12
N GLY A 5 1.20 50.73 -22.09
CA GLY A 5 0.42 50.09 -21.03
C GLY A 5 0.67 48.59 -21.06
N GLY A 6 1.53 48.11 -20.16
CA GLY A 6 2.01 46.73 -20.09
C GLY A 6 0.98 45.77 -19.50
N GLY A 7 0.75 44.65 -20.18
CA GLY A 7 0.03 43.49 -19.66
C GLY A 7 1.01 42.43 -19.19
N ASN A 8 0.94 42.08 -17.91
CA ASN A 8 1.72 41.00 -17.30
C ASN A 8 0.89 39.69 -17.34
N PRO A 9 1.37 38.58 -17.91
CA PRO A 9 0.69 37.30 -17.86
C PRO A 9 1.28 36.46 -16.71
N GLY A 10 0.54 36.28 -15.62
CA GLY A 10 1.03 35.44 -14.53
C GLY A 10 0.15 35.43 -13.29
N GLN A 11 -1.04 34.84 -13.39
CA GLN A 11 -1.71 34.26 -12.23
C GLN A 11 -2.38 32.95 -12.64
N THR A 12 -1.68 31.84 -12.41
CA THR A 12 -2.27 30.52 -12.30
C THR A 12 -3.24 30.54 -11.11
N GLY A 13 -4.54 30.52 -11.39
CA GLY A 13 -5.58 30.44 -10.38
C GLY A 13 -5.45 29.16 -9.55
N GLN A 14 -5.02 29.30 -8.30
CA GLN A 14 -5.33 28.32 -7.27
C GLN A 14 -6.85 28.41 -7.03
N GLN A 15 -7.56 27.32 -7.34
CA GLN A 15 -8.95 27.20 -6.94
C GLN A 15 -9.04 27.28 -5.41
N PRO A 16 -9.95 28.09 -4.85
CA PRO A 16 -10.14 28.17 -3.41
C PRO A 16 -10.59 26.80 -2.86
N PRO A 17 -10.24 26.47 -1.60
CA PRO A 17 -10.70 25.22 -0.98
C PRO A 17 -12.23 25.18 -0.96
N VAL A 18 -12.79 24.04 -1.37
CA VAL A 18 -14.23 23.81 -1.41
C VAL A 18 -14.78 23.88 0.02
N VAL A 19 -15.62 24.88 0.30
CA VAL A 19 -16.30 25.02 1.59
C VAL A 19 -17.49 24.06 1.63
N LEU A 20 -17.43 23.04 2.47
CA LEU A 20 -18.55 22.13 2.72
C LEU A 20 -19.71 22.87 3.41
N SER A 21 -20.94 22.63 2.96
CA SER A 21 -22.12 23.23 3.60
C SER A 21 -22.40 22.60 4.98
N GLN A 22 -23.06 23.34 5.88
CA GLN A 22 -23.47 22.81 7.19
C GLN A 22 -24.38 21.59 7.06
N VAL A 23 -25.32 21.61 6.10
CA VAL A 23 -26.25 20.51 5.82
C VAL A 23 -25.52 19.25 5.34
N ASP A 24 -24.46 19.41 4.55
CA ASP A 24 -23.65 18.27 4.11
C ASP A 24 -22.86 17.66 5.27
N ARG A 25 -22.44 18.47 6.25
CA ARG A 25 -21.68 18.00 7.41
C ARG A 25 -22.55 17.20 8.39
N GLU A 26 -23.79 17.62 8.63
CA GLU A 26 -24.74 16.88 9.46
C GLU A 26 -25.03 15.48 8.89
N LYS A 27 -25.18 15.37 7.56
CA LYS A 27 -25.36 14.07 6.90
C LYS A 27 -24.16 13.15 7.09
N ILE A 28 -22.95 13.68 7.04
CA ILE A 28 -21.72 12.91 7.28
C ILE A 28 -21.73 12.34 8.71
N TYR A 29 -22.06 13.16 9.71
CA TYR A 29 -22.15 12.68 11.09
C TYR A 29 -23.22 11.59 11.26
N LEU A 30 -24.39 11.77 10.62
CA LEU A 30 -25.45 10.78 10.65
C LEU A 30 -24.99 9.44 10.06
N TRP A 31 -24.36 9.46 8.87
CA TRP A 31 -23.84 8.23 8.26
C TRP A 31 -22.75 7.57 9.11
N ILE A 32 -21.89 8.35 9.78
CA ILE A 32 -20.86 7.78 10.67
C ILE A 32 -21.50 7.04 11.85
N ILE A 33 -22.58 7.59 12.43
CA ILE A 33 -23.34 6.92 13.49
C ILE A 33 -23.99 5.64 12.95
N GLU A 34 -24.61 5.72 11.77
CA GLU A 34 -25.27 4.60 11.09
C GLU A 34 -24.33 3.44 10.75
N LEU A 35 -23.00 3.65 10.69
CA LEU A 35 -22.04 2.56 10.52
C LEU A 35 -22.10 1.54 11.67
N THR A 36 -22.51 1.95 12.87
CA THR A 36 -22.54 1.04 14.03
C THR A 36 -23.69 0.04 13.97
N SER A 37 -24.82 0.42 13.37
CA SER A 37 -26.00 -0.45 13.23
C SER A 37 -25.92 -1.33 11.97
N PRO A 38 -26.04 -2.67 12.07
CA PRO A 38 -25.98 -3.57 10.91
C PRO A 38 -27.00 -3.27 9.80
N GLU A 39 -28.17 -2.74 10.15
CA GLU A 39 -29.29 -2.47 9.24
C GLU A 39 -29.01 -1.26 8.33
N THR A 40 -28.32 -0.25 8.85
CA THR A 40 -28.04 1.02 8.15
C THR A 40 -26.63 1.07 7.56
N ARG A 41 -25.72 0.25 8.08
CA ARG A 41 -24.29 0.28 7.78
C ARG A 41 -23.97 0.21 6.30
N GLU A 42 -24.69 -0.63 5.53
CA GLU A 42 -24.39 -0.81 4.11
C GLU A 42 -24.58 0.48 3.29
N ASN A 43 -25.69 1.19 3.54
CA ASN A 43 -25.94 2.48 2.90
C ASN A 43 -24.91 3.53 3.35
N ALA A 44 -24.63 3.59 4.66
CA ALA A 44 -23.64 4.52 5.21
C ALA A 44 -22.23 4.30 4.63
N LEU A 45 -21.79 3.04 4.48
CA LEU A 45 -20.53 2.68 3.83
C LEU A 45 -20.46 3.23 2.40
N GLN A 46 -21.54 3.03 1.63
CA GLN A 46 -21.60 3.46 0.24
C GLN A 46 -21.56 4.99 0.10
N GLU A 47 -22.27 5.72 0.96
CA GLU A 47 -22.31 7.18 0.88
C GLU A 47 -21.00 7.81 1.39
N LEU A 48 -20.47 7.33 2.52
CA LEU A 48 -19.21 7.84 3.06
C LEU A 48 -18.03 7.54 2.13
N SER A 49 -17.99 6.37 1.46
CA SER A 49 -16.88 6.03 0.55
C SER A 49 -16.78 7.00 -0.63
N LYS A 50 -17.92 7.51 -1.11
CA LYS A 50 -17.99 8.56 -2.16
C LYS A 50 -17.52 9.93 -1.65
N LYS A 51 -17.63 10.19 -0.35
CA LYS A 51 -17.30 11.49 0.26
C LYS A 51 -15.85 11.61 0.71
N ARG A 52 -15.07 10.52 0.68
CA ARG A 52 -13.69 10.46 1.20
C ARG A 52 -12.71 11.46 0.60
N GLU A 53 -12.94 11.94 -0.63
CA GLU A 53 -12.05 12.89 -1.32
C GLU A 53 -12.47 14.35 -1.11
N VAL A 54 -13.75 14.58 -0.78
CA VAL A 54 -14.32 15.93 -0.63
C VAL A 54 -14.37 16.39 0.83
N VAL A 55 -14.25 15.46 1.79
CA VAL A 55 -14.28 15.72 3.23
C VAL A 55 -12.88 15.51 3.83
N PRO A 56 -12.06 16.57 3.97
CA PRO A 56 -10.66 16.44 4.37
C PRO A 56 -10.49 15.91 5.81
N ASP A 57 -11.41 16.23 6.70
CA ASP A 57 -11.42 15.83 8.12
C ASP A 57 -12.20 14.52 8.37
N LEU A 58 -12.55 13.77 7.32
CA LEU A 58 -13.31 12.52 7.46
C LEU A 58 -12.53 11.46 8.25
N ALA A 59 -11.21 11.34 8.04
CA ALA A 59 -10.40 10.35 8.72
C ALA A 59 -10.40 10.51 10.25
N PRO A 60 -10.11 11.71 10.81
CA PRO A 60 -10.30 11.96 12.24
C PRO A 60 -11.72 11.69 12.73
N MET A 61 -12.75 12.09 11.98
CA MET A 61 -14.15 11.81 12.35
C MET A 61 -14.41 10.30 12.48
N LEU A 62 -13.96 9.50 11.51
CA LEU A 62 -14.11 8.05 11.52
C LEU A 62 -13.34 7.40 12.67
N TRP A 63 -12.13 7.88 12.96
CA TRP A 63 -11.26 7.30 13.98
C TRP A 63 -11.76 7.56 15.40
N HIS A 64 -12.20 8.79 15.68
CA HIS A 64 -12.60 9.22 17.02
C HIS A 64 -14.08 8.96 17.33
N SER A 65 -14.88 8.56 16.34
CA SER A 65 -16.28 8.17 16.58
C SER A 65 -16.37 6.79 17.21
N PHE A 66 -17.20 6.68 18.25
CA PHE A 66 -17.35 5.46 19.03
C PHE A 66 -17.81 4.28 18.16
N GLY A 67 -17.07 3.17 18.20
CA GLY A 67 -17.44 1.93 17.51
C GLY A 67 -17.27 1.94 15.99
N THR A 68 -16.94 3.07 15.36
CA THR A 68 -16.85 3.18 13.90
C THR A 68 -15.74 2.29 13.33
N VAL A 69 -14.50 2.38 13.83
CA VAL A 69 -13.39 1.53 13.36
C VAL A 69 -13.66 0.05 13.63
N ALA A 70 -14.28 -0.29 14.77
CA ALA A 70 -14.68 -1.65 15.08
C ALA A 70 -15.73 -2.20 14.09
N ALA A 71 -16.70 -1.38 13.68
CA ALA A 71 -17.67 -1.74 12.66
C ALA A 71 -17.00 -1.97 11.28
N LEU A 72 -16.03 -1.14 10.89
CA LEU A 72 -15.24 -1.33 9.66
C LEU A 72 -14.44 -2.64 9.70
N LEU A 73 -13.82 -2.97 10.85
CA LEU A 73 -13.14 -4.25 11.04
C LEU A 73 -14.11 -5.44 11.01
N GLN A 74 -15.31 -5.28 11.54
CA GLN A 74 -16.34 -6.31 11.49
C GLN A 74 -16.75 -6.63 10.03
N GLU A 75 -16.86 -5.62 9.16
CA GLU A 75 -17.09 -5.83 7.72
C GLU A 75 -15.98 -6.65 7.06
N ILE A 76 -14.72 -6.49 7.49
CA ILE A 76 -13.60 -7.30 7.01
C ILE A 76 -13.72 -8.75 7.50
N VAL A 77 -13.90 -8.95 8.81
CA VAL A 77 -13.94 -10.28 9.42
C VAL A 77 -15.12 -11.12 8.91
N ASN A 78 -16.26 -10.49 8.64
CA ASN A 78 -17.44 -11.16 8.08
C ASN A 78 -17.21 -11.74 6.67
N ILE A 79 -16.16 -11.33 5.97
CA ILE A 79 -15.77 -11.87 4.66
C ILE A 79 -14.86 -13.10 4.78
N TYR A 80 -14.23 -13.33 5.94
CA TYR A 80 -13.30 -14.46 6.11
C TYR A 80 -13.90 -15.85 5.83
N PRO A 81 -15.18 -16.14 6.15
CA PRO A 81 -15.78 -17.41 5.73
C PRO A 81 -15.89 -17.55 4.20
N ALA A 82 -16.03 -16.43 3.47
CA ALA A 82 -16.24 -16.42 2.02
C ALA A 82 -14.95 -16.47 1.19
N ILE A 83 -13.78 -16.32 1.82
CA ILE A 83 -12.47 -16.39 1.12
C ILE A 83 -11.94 -17.82 0.99
N ASN A 84 -12.32 -18.73 1.90
CA ASN A 84 -11.91 -20.14 1.85
C ASN A 84 -12.99 -21.06 2.45
N PRO A 85 -13.70 -21.88 1.65
CA PRO A 85 -13.57 -22.02 0.19
C PRO A 85 -14.00 -20.73 -0.55
N PRO A 86 -13.50 -20.47 -1.78
CA PRO A 86 -13.69 -19.18 -2.42
C PRO A 86 -15.12 -19.03 -3.01
N HIS A 87 -16.02 -18.42 -2.27
CA HIS A 87 -17.42 -18.20 -2.68
C HIS A 87 -17.89 -16.74 -2.51
N LEU A 88 -16.95 -15.80 -2.48
CA LEU A 88 -17.22 -14.37 -2.40
C LEU A 88 -18.05 -13.86 -3.59
N THR A 89 -19.20 -13.26 -3.29
CA THR A 89 -20.08 -12.65 -4.30
C THR A 89 -19.65 -11.22 -4.66
N ALA A 90 -20.13 -10.71 -5.80
CA ALA A 90 -19.90 -9.32 -6.20
C ALA A 90 -20.47 -8.31 -5.21
N HIS A 91 -21.66 -8.59 -4.64
CA HIS A 91 -22.27 -7.75 -3.62
C HIS A 91 -21.41 -7.65 -2.36
N GLN A 92 -20.99 -8.80 -1.81
CA GLN A 92 -20.12 -8.85 -0.64
C GLN A 92 -18.78 -8.11 -0.87
N SER A 93 -18.17 -8.33 -2.04
CA SER A 93 -16.92 -7.65 -2.44
C SER A 93 -17.10 -6.12 -2.49
N ASN A 94 -18.15 -5.62 -3.15
CA ASN A 94 -18.42 -4.18 -3.22
C ASN A 94 -18.64 -3.57 -1.83
N ARG A 95 -19.42 -4.24 -0.98
CA ARG A 95 -19.73 -3.77 0.38
C ARG A 95 -18.45 -3.66 1.23
N VAL A 96 -17.63 -4.71 1.29
CA VAL A 96 -16.38 -4.65 2.07
C VAL A 96 -15.37 -3.68 1.45
N CYS A 97 -15.33 -3.53 0.12
CA CYS A 97 -14.45 -2.56 -0.54
C CYS A 97 -14.83 -1.11 -0.19
N ASN A 98 -16.10 -0.79 0.08
CA ASN A 98 -16.47 0.51 0.63
C ASN A 98 -15.87 0.73 2.04
N ALA A 99 -15.86 -0.30 2.89
CA ALA A 99 -15.19 -0.23 4.20
C ALA A 99 -13.67 -0.07 4.06
N LEU A 100 -13.05 -0.83 3.15
CA LEU A 100 -11.61 -0.70 2.84
C LEU A 100 -11.26 0.69 2.31
N ALA A 101 -12.13 1.31 1.51
CA ALA A 101 -11.96 2.68 1.02
C ALA A 101 -11.95 3.72 2.16
N LEU A 102 -12.75 3.52 3.20
CA LEU A 102 -12.73 4.36 4.41
C LEU A 102 -11.49 4.11 5.26
N LEU A 103 -11.06 2.86 5.41
CA LEU A 103 -9.79 2.54 6.09
C LEU A 103 -8.58 3.10 5.33
N GLN A 104 -8.63 3.15 4.00
CA GLN A 104 -7.62 3.83 3.18
C GLN A 104 -7.57 5.33 3.49
N CYS A 105 -8.72 5.97 3.68
CA CYS A 105 -8.81 7.37 4.09
C CYS A 105 -8.11 7.58 5.45
N VAL A 106 -8.45 6.75 6.46
CA VAL A 106 -7.82 6.78 7.79
C VAL A 106 -6.31 6.55 7.73
N ALA A 107 -5.85 5.57 6.94
CA ALA A 107 -4.42 5.27 6.75
C ALA A 107 -3.67 6.43 6.07
N SER A 108 -4.35 7.17 5.19
CA SER A 108 -3.75 8.27 4.43
C SER A 108 -3.62 9.57 5.23
N HIS A 109 -4.36 9.74 6.32
CA HIS A 109 -4.42 11.00 7.07
C HIS A 109 -3.35 11.06 8.18
N PRO A 110 -2.60 12.17 8.31
CA PRO A 110 -1.46 12.26 9.23
C PRO A 110 -1.82 12.08 10.71
N GLU A 111 -2.98 12.56 11.14
CA GLU A 111 -3.40 12.46 12.54
C GLU A 111 -3.76 11.03 12.96
N THR A 112 -4.25 10.20 12.03
CA THR A 112 -4.78 8.87 12.34
C THR A 112 -3.85 7.73 11.93
N ARG A 113 -2.87 7.99 11.06
CA ARG A 113 -1.97 6.97 10.49
C ARG A 113 -1.19 6.19 11.55
N SER A 114 -0.53 6.87 12.48
CA SER A 114 0.27 6.20 13.51
C SER A 114 -0.62 5.34 14.41
N ALA A 115 -1.79 5.85 14.81
CA ALA A 115 -2.77 5.09 15.58
C ALA A 115 -3.34 3.87 14.80
N PHE A 116 -3.57 4.02 13.49
CA PHE A 116 -3.99 2.95 12.58
C PHE A 116 -2.95 1.81 12.51
N LEU A 117 -1.67 2.15 12.46
CA LEU A 117 -0.57 1.19 12.50
C LEU A 117 -0.45 0.51 13.87
N GLN A 118 -0.47 1.28 14.95
CA GLN A 118 -0.36 0.75 16.32
C GLN A 118 -1.53 -0.17 16.69
N ALA A 119 -2.71 0.08 16.11
CA ALA A 119 -3.87 -0.81 16.22
C ALA A 119 -3.73 -2.11 15.39
N HIS A 120 -2.64 -2.29 14.65
CA HIS A 120 -2.36 -3.45 13.81
C HIS A 120 -3.45 -3.74 12.76
N ILE A 121 -4.23 -2.74 12.36
CA ILE A 121 -5.32 -2.88 11.37
C ILE A 121 -4.85 -3.50 10.04
N PRO A 122 -3.66 -3.19 9.49
CA PRO A 122 -3.20 -3.81 8.25
C PRO A 122 -3.20 -5.34 8.27
N LEU A 123 -2.99 -5.98 9.43
CA LEU A 123 -2.97 -7.44 9.56
C LEU A 123 -4.30 -8.09 9.15
N PHE A 124 -5.42 -7.41 9.38
CA PHE A 124 -6.76 -7.89 9.00
C PHE A 124 -6.93 -7.99 7.48
N LEU A 125 -6.10 -7.32 6.69
CA LEU A 125 -6.17 -7.33 5.23
C LEU A 125 -5.37 -8.48 4.61
N TYR A 126 -4.51 -9.13 5.38
CA TYR A 126 -3.60 -10.14 4.85
C TYR A 126 -4.32 -11.38 4.33
N PRO A 127 -5.39 -11.89 4.97
CA PRO A 127 -6.18 -12.98 4.41
C PRO A 127 -6.77 -12.65 3.02
N PHE A 128 -7.16 -11.39 2.77
CA PHE A 128 -7.67 -10.97 1.46
C PHE A 128 -6.58 -10.98 0.40
N LEU A 129 -5.42 -10.44 0.77
CA LEU A 129 -4.24 -10.41 -0.09
C LEU A 129 -3.77 -11.84 -0.42
N HIS A 130 -3.89 -12.80 0.49
CA HIS A 130 -3.56 -14.23 0.26
C HIS A 130 -4.49 -14.98 -0.72
N THR A 131 -5.63 -14.42 -1.09
CA THR A 131 -6.58 -15.11 -1.97
C THR A 131 -6.01 -15.29 -3.38
N VAL A 132 -6.29 -16.42 -4.03
CA VAL A 132 -5.77 -16.74 -5.38
C VAL A 132 -6.86 -16.81 -6.46
N SER A 133 -8.14 -16.76 -6.05
CA SER A 133 -9.27 -16.79 -6.97
C SER A 133 -9.20 -15.63 -7.98
N LYS A 134 -9.48 -15.92 -9.24
CA LYS A 134 -9.36 -14.98 -10.37
C LYS A 134 -10.69 -14.32 -10.75
N THR A 135 -11.74 -14.52 -9.96
CA THR A 135 -13.03 -13.88 -10.24
C THR A 135 -12.95 -12.38 -9.91
N ARG A 136 -13.74 -11.58 -10.63
CA ARG A 136 -13.80 -10.12 -10.44
C ARG A 136 -13.98 -9.68 -8.97
N PRO A 137 -14.84 -10.32 -8.15
CA PRO A 137 -14.97 -9.98 -6.73
C PRO A 137 -13.65 -10.12 -5.92
N PHE A 138 -12.87 -11.17 -6.17
CA PHE A 138 -11.59 -11.39 -5.50
C PHE A 138 -10.49 -10.46 -6.02
N GLU A 139 -10.45 -10.17 -7.32
CA GLU A 139 -9.51 -9.20 -7.88
C GLU A 139 -9.75 -7.79 -7.34
N TYR A 140 -11.01 -7.36 -7.26
CA TYR A 140 -11.38 -6.07 -6.69
C TYR A 140 -11.07 -5.98 -5.19
N LEU A 141 -11.31 -7.06 -4.44
CA LEU A 141 -10.98 -7.16 -3.02
C LEU A 141 -9.47 -6.98 -2.78
N ARG A 142 -8.63 -7.69 -3.55
CA ARG A 142 -7.16 -7.58 -3.46
C ARG A 142 -6.68 -6.19 -3.83
N LEU A 143 -7.18 -5.62 -4.93
CA LEU A 143 -6.78 -4.28 -5.40
C LEU A 143 -7.09 -3.22 -4.34
N THR A 144 -8.28 -3.25 -3.76
CA THR A 144 -8.70 -2.28 -2.74
C THR A 144 -7.90 -2.44 -1.45
N SER A 145 -7.60 -3.68 -1.04
CA SER A 145 -6.74 -3.97 0.11
C SER A 145 -5.31 -3.45 -0.09
N LEU A 146 -4.75 -3.63 -1.30
CA LEU A 146 -3.45 -3.05 -1.67
C LEU A 146 -3.49 -1.51 -1.65
N GLY A 147 -4.62 -0.90 -1.97
CA GLY A 147 -4.82 0.55 -1.87
C GLY A 147 -4.62 1.09 -0.45
N VAL A 148 -5.07 0.35 0.58
CA VAL A 148 -4.84 0.69 2.00
C VAL A 148 -3.36 0.62 2.35
N ILE A 149 -2.68 -0.47 1.98
CA ILE A 149 -1.23 -0.64 2.22
C ILE A 149 -0.43 0.43 1.46
N GLY A 150 -0.82 0.73 0.22
CA GLY A 150 -0.25 1.77 -0.62
C GLY A 150 -0.36 3.16 0.00
N ALA A 151 -1.47 3.48 0.66
CA ALA A 151 -1.67 4.74 1.34
C ALA A 151 -0.71 4.93 2.53
N LEU A 152 -0.40 3.85 3.27
CA LEU A 152 0.56 3.89 4.38
C LEU A 152 1.97 4.19 3.88
N VAL A 153 2.44 3.45 2.88
CA VAL A 153 3.83 3.58 2.37
C VAL A 153 4.08 4.86 1.59
N LYS A 154 3.03 5.57 1.16
CA LYS A 154 3.15 6.85 0.43
C LYS A 154 3.83 7.96 1.24
N THR A 155 3.85 7.83 2.57
CA THR A 155 4.32 8.88 3.48
C THR A 155 5.80 8.81 3.83
N ASP A 156 6.53 7.80 3.33
CA ASP A 156 7.97 7.58 3.59
C ASP A 156 8.34 7.48 5.10
N GLU A 157 7.36 7.27 5.99
CA GLU A 157 7.59 7.20 7.44
C GLU A 157 8.28 5.89 7.85
N GLN A 158 9.34 6.02 8.64
CA GLN A 158 10.14 4.87 9.08
C GLN A 158 9.35 3.91 9.97
N GLU A 159 8.37 4.41 10.76
CA GLU A 159 7.47 3.59 11.56
C GLU A 159 6.62 2.66 10.68
N VAL A 160 6.03 3.19 9.59
CA VAL A 160 5.28 2.40 8.60
C VAL A 160 6.16 1.30 8.00
N ILE A 161 7.38 1.66 7.58
CA ILE A 161 8.31 0.72 6.95
C ILE A 161 8.68 -0.38 7.94
N ASN A 162 9.08 -0.02 9.16
CA ASN A 162 9.46 -1.00 10.18
C ASN A 162 8.30 -1.93 10.54
N PHE A 163 7.09 -1.40 10.71
CA PHE A 163 5.88 -2.19 10.95
C PHE A 163 5.71 -3.24 9.85
N LEU A 164 5.68 -2.82 8.59
CA LEU A 164 5.54 -3.69 7.44
C LEU A 164 6.65 -4.76 7.37
N LEU A 165 7.90 -4.40 7.67
CA LEU A 165 9.01 -5.36 7.72
C LEU A 165 8.84 -6.41 8.84
N THR A 166 8.26 -6.04 9.98
CA THR A 166 8.10 -6.93 11.15
C THR A 166 6.88 -7.84 11.07
N THR A 167 5.84 -7.46 10.33
CA THR A 167 4.53 -8.14 10.37
C THR A 167 4.31 -9.22 9.33
N GLU A 168 5.34 -9.71 8.64
CA GLU A 168 5.23 -10.72 7.57
C GLU A 168 4.52 -10.27 6.27
N ILE A 169 4.38 -8.96 6.00
CA ILE A 169 3.92 -8.47 4.67
C ILE A 169 4.82 -9.03 3.55
N ILE A 170 6.08 -9.32 3.85
CA ILE A 170 7.11 -9.75 2.89
C ILE A 170 6.83 -11.19 2.42
N PRO A 171 6.69 -12.20 3.30
CA PRO A 171 6.18 -13.53 2.93
C PRO A 171 4.84 -13.49 2.18
N LEU A 172 3.92 -12.60 2.57
CA LEU A 172 2.62 -12.42 1.91
C LEU A 172 2.77 -11.85 0.49
N CYS A 173 3.56 -10.79 0.29
CA CYS A 173 3.91 -10.25 -1.02
C CYS A 173 4.58 -11.33 -1.89
N LEU A 174 5.51 -12.11 -1.32
CA LEU A 174 6.19 -13.21 -2.01
C LEU A 174 5.23 -14.38 -2.37
N ARG A 175 4.25 -14.70 -1.52
CA ARG A 175 3.23 -15.75 -1.81
C ARG A 175 2.20 -15.30 -2.84
N ILE A 176 1.80 -14.03 -2.84
CA ILE A 176 0.94 -13.42 -3.88
C ILE A 176 1.68 -13.41 -5.22
N MET A 177 2.99 -13.14 -5.18
CA MET A 177 3.88 -13.26 -6.33
C MET A 177 3.95 -14.69 -6.88
N GLU A 178 3.84 -15.70 -6.02
CA GLU A 178 3.91 -17.13 -6.37
C GLU A 178 2.57 -17.71 -6.87
N SER A 179 1.42 -17.16 -6.45
CA SER A 179 0.09 -17.81 -6.61
C SER A 179 -1.02 -17.01 -7.34
N GLY A 180 -0.82 -15.73 -7.67
CA GLY A 180 -1.84 -14.92 -8.37
C GLY A 180 -1.95 -15.11 -9.89
N SER A 181 -3.10 -14.76 -10.50
CA SER A 181 -3.24 -14.57 -11.96
C SER A 181 -2.21 -13.60 -12.51
N GLU A 182 -2.04 -13.58 -13.84
CA GLU A 182 -1.09 -12.75 -14.60
C GLU A 182 -1.10 -11.22 -14.31
N LEU A 183 -1.98 -10.72 -13.44
CA LEU A 183 -2.04 -9.34 -12.96
C LEU A 183 -1.35 -9.09 -11.60
N SER A 184 -1.12 -10.13 -10.77
CA SER A 184 -0.62 -9.98 -9.38
C SER A 184 0.87 -10.30 -9.20
N LYS A 185 1.59 -10.58 -10.29
CA LYS A 185 3.04 -10.79 -10.25
C LYS A 185 3.73 -9.44 -10.02
N THR A 186 4.52 -9.29 -8.96
CA THR A 186 5.49 -8.18 -8.82
C THR A 186 6.43 -8.11 -10.02
N GLY A 187 6.67 -9.24 -10.70
CA GLY A 187 7.30 -9.29 -12.02
C GLY A 187 6.60 -8.43 -13.09
N LYS A 188 5.26 -8.28 -13.09
CA LYS A 188 4.56 -7.29 -13.92
C LYS A 188 4.44 -5.91 -13.31
N MET A 189 4.61 -5.67 -12.01
CA MET A 189 4.79 -4.28 -11.55
C MET A 189 6.10 -3.72 -12.11
N VAL A 190 7.13 -4.55 -12.13
CA VAL A 190 8.43 -4.26 -12.70
C VAL A 190 8.37 -4.31 -14.27
N LEU A 191 7.67 -5.27 -14.89
CA LEU A 191 7.41 -5.29 -16.36
C LEU A 191 6.39 -4.24 -16.84
N HIS A 192 5.54 -3.70 -15.97
CA HIS A 192 4.63 -2.59 -16.25
C HIS A 192 5.37 -1.28 -16.04
N LEU A 193 6.23 -1.15 -15.02
CA LEU A 193 7.18 -0.05 -14.92
C LEU A 193 8.15 -0.04 -16.12
N SER A 194 8.44 -1.19 -16.72
CA SER A 194 9.25 -1.26 -17.96
C SER A 194 8.48 -0.85 -19.21
N LYS A 195 7.14 -0.91 -19.19
CA LYS A 195 6.25 -0.53 -20.31
C LYS A 195 5.67 0.89 -20.16
N GLU A 196 5.39 1.32 -18.93
CA GLU A 196 4.90 2.64 -18.50
C GLU A 196 5.61 3.06 -17.19
N PRO A 197 6.76 3.74 -17.29
CA PRO A 197 7.63 4.01 -16.15
C PRO A 197 7.07 5.06 -15.18
N SER A 198 6.89 4.67 -13.91
CA SER A 198 6.62 5.56 -12.78
C SER A 198 7.83 5.57 -11.84
N GLY A 199 8.67 6.60 -11.94
CA GLY A 199 9.91 6.71 -11.16
C GLY A 199 9.69 6.70 -9.64
N ARG A 200 8.55 7.24 -9.17
CA ARG A 200 8.21 7.23 -7.74
C ARG A 200 7.92 5.82 -7.24
N LEU A 201 7.14 5.04 -7.97
CA LEU A 201 6.82 3.67 -7.55
C LEU A 201 8.07 2.78 -7.61
N LEU A 202 8.88 2.90 -8.65
CA LEU A 202 10.14 2.18 -8.79
C LEU A 202 11.10 2.47 -7.62
N LYS A 203 11.22 3.74 -7.21
CA LYS A 203 12.02 4.16 -6.05
C LYS A 203 11.65 3.40 -4.77
N HIS A 204 10.37 3.26 -4.49
CA HIS A 204 9.90 2.54 -3.30
C HIS A 204 10.12 1.04 -3.43
N VAL A 205 9.86 0.45 -4.60
CA VAL A 205 10.11 -0.98 -4.86
C VAL A 205 11.59 -1.33 -4.65
N VAL A 206 12.51 -0.52 -5.20
CA VAL A 206 13.95 -0.71 -5.02
C VAL A 206 14.35 -0.55 -3.56
N ARG A 207 13.83 0.47 -2.86
CA ARG A 207 14.10 0.70 -1.43
C ARG A 207 13.65 -0.47 -0.57
N CYS A 208 12.47 -1.05 -0.84
CA CYS A 208 11.95 -2.22 -0.14
C CYS A 208 12.87 -3.43 -0.35
N TYR A 209 13.22 -3.75 -1.59
CA TYR A 209 14.14 -4.86 -1.87
C TYR A 209 15.52 -4.65 -1.24
N LEU A 210 16.08 -3.44 -1.31
CA LEU A 210 17.34 -3.11 -0.65
C LEU A 210 17.24 -3.37 0.85
N ARG A 211 16.19 -2.87 1.51
CA ARG A 211 16.04 -3.05 2.96
C ARG A 211 15.82 -4.52 3.34
N LEU A 212 15.14 -5.29 2.49
CA LEU A 212 15.02 -6.73 2.64
C LEU A 212 16.36 -7.44 2.58
N SER A 213 17.24 -7.01 1.68
CA SER A 213 18.57 -7.62 1.51
C SER A 213 19.49 -7.42 2.73
N ASP A 214 19.15 -6.52 3.65
CA ASP A 214 19.87 -6.37 4.93
C ASP A 214 19.65 -7.58 5.87
N ASN A 215 18.58 -8.35 5.68
CA ASN A 215 18.33 -9.59 6.41
C ASN A 215 18.95 -10.79 5.67
N PRO A 216 19.88 -11.57 6.30
CA PRO A 216 20.55 -12.69 5.63
C PRO A 216 19.62 -13.79 5.09
N ARG A 217 18.49 -14.07 5.75
CA ARG A 217 17.52 -15.08 5.30
C ARG A 217 16.69 -14.57 4.13
N ALA A 218 16.25 -13.31 4.19
CA ALA A 218 15.53 -12.68 3.08
C ALA A 218 16.44 -12.51 1.85
N ARG A 219 17.73 -12.19 2.06
CA ARG A 219 18.75 -12.13 1.02
C ARG A 219 18.86 -13.43 0.23
N GLU A 220 18.85 -14.58 0.91
CA GLU A 220 18.89 -15.89 0.24
C GLU A 220 17.64 -16.13 -0.60
N ALA A 221 16.45 -15.85 -0.06
CA ALA A 221 15.20 -15.94 -0.83
C ALA A 221 15.20 -15.01 -2.04
N LEU A 222 15.66 -13.76 -1.86
CA LEU A 222 15.74 -12.76 -2.91
C LEU A 222 16.66 -13.14 -4.06
N ARG A 223 17.75 -13.89 -3.82
CA ARG A 223 18.61 -14.41 -4.90
C ARG A 223 17.81 -15.26 -5.90
N GLN A 224 16.84 -16.01 -5.38
CA GLN A 224 16.03 -16.94 -6.18
C GLN A 224 14.81 -16.26 -6.81
N CYS A 225 14.25 -15.23 -6.17
CA CYS A 225 12.97 -14.65 -6.57
C CYS A 225 12.98 -13.16 -6.98
N LEU A 226 14.14 -12.48 -6.96
CA LEU A 226 14.23 -11.09 -7.43
C LEU A 226 13.87 -11.00 -8.93
N PRO A 227 12.96 -10.09 -9.35
CA PRO A 227 12.61 -9.89 -10.75
C PRO A 227 13.82 -9.53 -11.63
N ASP A 228 13.92 -10.12 -12.81
CA ASP A 228 15.07 -9.94 -13.71
C ASP A 228 15.24 -8.50 -14.20
N GLN A 229 14.14 -7.74 -14.31
CA GLN A 229 14.19 -6.32 -14.69
C GLN A 229 14.85 -5.42 -13.64
N LEU A 230 15.01 -5.90 -12.39
CA LEU A 230 15.81 -5.25 -11.34
C LEU A 230 17.26 -5.75 -11.34
N LYS A 231 17.58 -6.79 -12.10
CA LYS A 231 18.95 -7.32 -12.30
C LYS A 231 19.59 -6.76 -13.58
N ASP A 232 18.78 -6.51 -14.60
CA ASP A 232 19.22 -6.01 -15.89
C ASP A 232 19.08 -4.47 -16.02
N ASN A 233 19.32 -3.97 -17.23
CA ASN A 233 19.29 -2.53 -17.55
C ASN A 233 17.90 -1.98 -17.90
N THR A 234 16.81 -2.71 -17.59
CA THR A 234 15.44 -2.34 -17.97
C THR A 234 15.04 -0.94 -17.49
N PHE A 235 15.50 -0.51 -16.31
CA PHE A 235 15.15 0.80 -15.74
C PHE A 235 16.18 1.91 -15.91
N SER A 236 17.28 1.67 -16.62
CA SER A 236 18.37 2.65 -16.75
C SER A 236 17.90 4.00 -17.28
N ASN A 237 16.94 4.00 -18.22
CA ASN A 237 16.32 5.21 -18.76
C ASN A 237 15.34 5.89 -17.80
N CYS A 238 14.56 5.12 -17.03
CA CYS A 238 13.61 5.64 -16.04
C CYS A 238 14.33 6.28 -14.84
N LEU A 239 15.48 5.71 -14.46
CA LEU A 239 16.28 6.15 -13.33
C LEU A 239 17.34 7.18 -13.71
N LYS A 240 17.39 7.65 -14.96
CA LYS A 240 18.48 8.50 -15.47
C LYS A 240 18.73 9.73 -14.58
N ASP A 241 17.66 10.35 -14.09
CA ASP A 241 17.68 11.56 -13.27
C ASP A 241 17.52 11.28 -11.74
N ASP A 242 17.32 10.02 -11.34
CA ASP A 242 17.17 9.61 -9.93
C ASP A 242 18.42 8.86 -9.42
N ASN A 243 19.44 9.65 -9.07
CA ASN A 243 20.71 9.15 -8.55
C ASN A 243 20.58 8.38 -7.24
N SER A 244 19.54 8.66 -6.44
CA SER A 244 19.34 7.98 -5.16
C SER A 244 18.89 6.53 -5.39
N THR A 245 17.86 6.36 -6.23
CA THR A 245 17.33 5.04 -6.56
C THR A 245 18.33 4.19 -7.33
N LYS A 246 19.14 4.78 -8.22
CA LYS A 246 20.27 4.08 -8.87
C LYS A 246 21.24 3.49 -7.87
N ARG A 247 21.69 4.29 -6.89
CA ARG A 247 22.59 3.82 -5.82
C ARG A 247 21.97 2.69 -5.01
N TRP A 248 20.68 2.79 -4.70
CA TRP A 248 19.97 1.75 -3.96
C TRP A 248 19.86 0.43 -4.75
N LEU A 249 19.62 0.52 -6.06
CA LEU A 249 19.55 -0.66 -6.93
C LEU A 249 20.90 -1.36 -7.02
N LEU A 250 21.99 -0.60 -7.20
CA LEU A 250 23.35 -1.14 -7.20
C LEU A 250 23.71 -1.78 -5.85
N GLN A 251 23.36 -1.14 -4.74
CA GLN A 251 23.61 -1.71 -3.41
C GLN A 251 22.81 -2.99 -3.17
N LEU A 252 21.56 -3.05 -3.65
CA LEU A 252 20.74 -4.26 -3.59
C LEU A 252 21.41 -5.41 -4.36
N GLN A 253 21.84 -5.16 -5.59
CA GLN A 253 22.53 -6.15 -6.41
C GLN A 253 23.80 -6.65 -5.72
N GLN A 254 24.63 -5.74 -5.20
CA GLN A 254 25.83 -6.08 -4.43
C GLN A 254 25.53 -6.91 -3.17
N ASN A 255 24.46 -6.56 -2.43
CA ASN A 255 24.06 -7.31 -1.24
C ASN A 255 23.69 -8.76 -1.59
N LEU A 256 23.11 -9.00 -2.77
CA LEU A 256 22.74 -10.33 -3.24
C LEU A 256 23.93 -11.11 -3.79
N GLU A 257 24.94 -10.44 -4.35
CA GLU A 257 26.18 -11.04 -4.87
C GLU A 257 27.20 -11.41 -3.78
N ALA A 258 27.08 -10.86 -2.56
CA ALA A 258 28.03 -11.11 -1.48
C ALA A 258 28.10 -12.61 -1.10
N PRO A 259 29.30 -13.23 -1.04
CA PRO A 259 29.45 -14.65 -0.72
C PRO A 259 28.95 -14.94 0.70
N THR A 260 28.33 -16.11 0.89
CA THR A 260 27.83 -16.60 2.19
C THR A 260 29.00 -16.95 3.10
N GLY A 261 29.62 -15.93 3.70
CA GLY A 261 30.66 -16.08 4.71
C GLY A 261 30.06 -16.42 6.07
N VAL A 262 29.70 -17.69 6.29
CA VAL A 262 29.88 -18.28 7.62
C VAL A 262 31.20 -19.04 7.53
N PRO A 263 32.30 -18.54 8.11
CA PRO A 263 33.50 -19.36 8.27
C PRO A 263 33.08 -20.56 9.14
N ASP A 264 33.19 -21.78 8.61
CA ASP A 264 33.08 -22.97 9.45
C ASP A 264 34.19 -22.86 10.52
N PRO A 265 33.86 -22.83 11.82
CA PRO A 265 34.87 -22.77 12.88
C PRO A 265 35.85 -23.95 12.87
N ARG A 266 35.57 -24.99 12.05
CA ARG A 266 36.35 -26.22 11.95
C ARG A 266 37.43 -26.21 10.87
N SER A 267 37.61 -25.12 10.12
CA SER A 267 38.63 -25.03 9.06
C SER A 267 39.89 -24.22 9.42
N MET A 268 40.09 -23.86 10.70
CA MET A 268 41.38 -23.30 11.13
C MET A 268 42.48 -24.38 11.08
N PRO A 269 43.59 -24.17 10.35
CA PRO A 269 44.75 -25.05 10.42
C PRO A 269 45.35 -24.98 11.83
N LEU A 270 45.49 -26.13 12.47
CA LEU A 270 46.34 -26.28 13.67
C LEU A 270 47.74 -25.76 13.32
N HIS A 271 48.14 -24.65 13.93
CA HIS A 271 49.53 -24.21 13.92
C HIS A 271 50.35 -25.29 14.62
N GLN A 272 51.19 -25.99 13.85
CA GLN A 272 52.29 -26.79 14.38
C GLN A 272 53.40 -25.83 14.81
N GLN A 273 53.60 -25.71 16.12
CA GLN A 273 54.89 -25.44 16.76
C GLN A 273 54.95 -26.21 18.07
#